data_AF-A0A2V6FXB5-F1
#
_entry.id   AF-A0A2V6FXB5-F1
#
_cell.length_a   1.000
_cell.length_b   1.000
_cell.length_c   1.000
_cell.angle_alpha   90.00
_cell.angle_beta   90.00
_cell.angle_gamma   90.00
#
_symmetry.space_group_name_H-M   'P 1'
#
loop_
_entity.id
_entity.type
_entity.pdbx_description
1 polymer ?
#
loop_
_entity_poly.entity_id
_entity_poly.type
_entity_poly.pdbx_seq_one_letter_code
_entity_poly.pdbx_strand_id
1 'polypeptide(L)'
;MYKSPTQVLRPIAILGMVLVTCSCTSETKKSHYLARAEHYFKAGEYDQAKIEYLKVLQIDSGNAVAYARCGAMWTDEGVPLRGARFS
;
A
#
# COMPACT_ATOMS: atom_id res chain seq x y z
N MET A 1 -4.89 48.67 -9.73
CA MET A 1 -3.50 48.20 -9.99
C MET A 1 -3.55 46.76 -10.46
N TYR A 2 -3.49 46.52 -11.77
CA TYR A 2 -3.54 45.18 -12.37
C TYR A 2 -2.15 44.53 -12.27
N LYS A 3 -2.01 43.47 -11.45
CA LYS A 3 -0.74 42.75 -11.29
C LYS A 3 -0.38 42.07 -12.62
N SER A 4 0.88 42.18 -13.05
CA SER A 4 1.30 41.69 -14.36
C SER A 4 1.08 40.18 -14.49
N PRO A 5 0.72 39.67 -15.68
CA PRO A 5 0.45 38.24 -15.89
C PRO A 5 1.64 37.34 -15.52
N THR A 6 2.86 37.88 -15.56
CA THR A 6 4.09 37.19 -15.16
C THR A 6 4.24 36.98 -13.66
N GLN A 7 3.66 37.87 -12.83
CA GLN A 7 3.71 37.74 -11.36
C GLN A 7 2.75 36.67 -10.82
N VAL A 8 1.68 36.35 -11.54
CA VAL A 8 0.71 35.30 -11.16
C VAL A 8 1.07 33.92 -11.72
N LEU A 9 1.81 33.84 -12.83
CA LEU A 9 2.27 32.55 -13.39
C LEU A 9 3.29 31.82 -12.51
N ARG A 10 4.22 32.56 -11.88
CA ARG A 10 5.26 32.00 -10.99
C ARG A 10 4.70 31.21 -9.79
N PRO A 11 3.78 31.77 -8.96
CA PRO A 11 3.23 31.03 -7.83
C PRO A 11 2.37 29.84 -8.26
N ILE A 12 1.68 29.91 -9.40
CA ILE A 12 0.90 28.79 -9.95
C ILE A 12 1.82 27.63 -10.34
N ALA A 13 2.96 27.91 -10.99
CA ALA A 13 3.95 26.89 -11.34
C ALA A 13 4.60 26.25 -10.10
N ILE A 14 4.90 27.06 -9.07
CA ILE A 14 5.46 26.56 -7.80
C ILE A 14 4.43 25.71 -7.05
N LEU A 15 3.16 26.12 -7.03
CA LEU A 15 2.06 25.36 -6.40
C LEU A 15 1.81 24.02 -7.11
N GLY A 16 1.90 23.98 -8.44
CA GLY A 16 1.80 22.75 -9.22
C GLY A 16 2.91 21.73 -8.92
N MET A 17 4.13 22.21 -8.65
CA MET A 17 5.28 21.35 -8.34
C MET A 17 5.18 20.70 -6.95
N VAL A 18 4.50 21.33 -5.99
CA VAL A 18 4.28 20.79 -4.63
C VAL A 18 3.29 19.62 -4.61
N LEU A 19 2.35 19.57 -5.57
CA LEU A 19 1.38 18.49 -5.65
C LEU A 19 2.00 17.16 -6.14
N VAL A 20 3.13 17.21 -6.84
CA VAL A 20 3.80 16.04 -7.44
C VAL A 20 4.60 15.23 -6.42
N THR A 21 5.06 15.84 -5.31
CA THR A 21 5.96 15.17 -4.36
C THR A 21 5.26 14.23 -3.39
N CYS A 22 3.93 14.22 -3.33
CA CYS A 22 3.20 13.42 -2.34
C CYS A 22 3.06 11.93 -2.73
N SER A 23 3.15 11.60 -4.02
CA SER A 23 2.81 10.26 -4.54
C SER A 23 3.85 9.16 -4.25
N CYS A 24 5.07 9.50 -3.83
CA CYS A 24 6.15 8.51 -3.65
C CYS A 24 6.13 7.80 -2.27
N THR A 25 5.29 8.29 -1.34
CA THR A 25 5.26 7.77 0.05
C THR A 25 4.41 6.50 0.21
N SER A 26 3.44 6.26 -0.66
CA SER A 26 2.60 5.05 -0.61
C SER A 26 3.31 3.84 -1.24
N GLU A 27 3.98 4.03 -2.37
CA GLU A 27 4.70 2.96 -3.08
C GLU A 27 5.85 2.38 -2.25
N THR A 28 6.59 3.25 -1.56
CA THR A 28 7.69 2.84 -0.66
C THR A 28 7.19 2.08 0.56
N LYS A 29 6.04 2.46 1.13
CA LYS A 29 5.41 1.70 2.22
C LYS A 29 4.95 0.32 1.76
N LYS A 30 4.30 0.25 0.59
CA LYS A 30 3.84 -1.01 -0.03
C LYS A 30 4.99 -2.00 -0.18
N SER A 31 6.10 -1.59 -0.78
CA SER A 31 7.25 -2.47 -1.01
C SER A 31 7.88 -2.95 0.30
N HIS A 32 7.96 -2.07 1.30
CA HIS A 32 8.47 -2.43 2.62
C HIS A 32 7.60 -3.48 3.32
N TYR A 33 6.27 -3.29 3.34
CA TYR A 33 5.35 -4.29 3.91
C TYR A 33 5.39 -5.61 3.14
N LEU A 34 5.51 -5.57 1.81
CA LEU A 34 5.67 -6.77 0.99
C LEU A 34 6.93 -7.57 1.35
N ALA A 35 8.07 -6.90 1.46
CA ALA A 35 9.34 -7.55 1.81
C ALA A 35 9.28 -8.21 3.19
N ARG A 36 8.67 -7.51 4.16
CA ARG A 36 8.47 -8.05 5.51
C ARG A 36 7.49 -9.22 5.54
N ALA A 37 6.40 -9.15 4.78
CA ALA A 37 5.44 -10.23 4.66
C ALA A 37 6.08 -11.49 4.05
N GLU A 38 6.90 -11.34 3.01
CA GLU A 38 7.60 -12.47 2.38
C GLU A 38 8.68 -13.06 3.31
N HIS A 39 9.33 -12.24 4.14
CA HIS A 39 10.24 -12.73 5.18
C HIS A 39 9.52 -13.65 6.16
N TYR A 40 8.39 -13.22 6.71
CA TYR A 40 7.58 -14.04 7.62
C TYR A 40 7.02 -15.29 6.94
N PHE A 41 6.56 -15.15 5.69
CA PHE A 41 6.06 -16.29 4.90
C PHE A 41 7.13 -17.36 4.72
N LYS A 42 8.37 -16.96 4.40
CA LYS A 42 9.52 -17.88 4.29
C LYS A 42 9.96 -18.46 5.63
N ALA A 43 9.75 -17.74 6.72
CA ALA A 43 10.01 -18.21 8.08
C ALA A 43 8.92 -19.19 8.58
N GLY A 44 7.81 -19.36 7.85
CA GLY A 44 6.65 -20.16 8.28
C GLY A 44 5.76 -19.47 9.31
N GLU A 45 6.02 -18.20 9.61
CA GLU A 45 5.23 -17.38 10.54
C GLU A 45 3.99 -16.80 9.83
N TYR A 46 3.07 -17.68 9.43
CA TYR A 46 1.94 -17.31 8.57
C TYR A 46 0.99 -16.28 9.18
N ASP A 47 0.79 -16.29 10.50
CA ASP A 47 -0.01 -15.26 11.19
C ASP A 47 0.57 -13.86 11.00
N GLN A 48 1.88 -13.70 11.19
CA GLN A 48 2.56 -12.42 10.99
C GLN A 48 2.62 -12.03 9.50
N ALA A 49 2.88 -13.02 8.64
CA ALA A 49 2.87 -12.80 7.19
C ALA A 49 1.53 -12.25 6.71
N LYS A 50 0.40 -12.82 7.16
CA LYS A 50 -0.94 -12.34 6.83
C LYS A 50 -1.17 -10.90 7.24
N ILE A 51 -0.78 -10.52 8.46
CA ILE A 51 -0.94 -9.14 8.94
C ILE A 51 -0.22 -8.16 8.02
N GLU A 52 1.01 -8.48 7.63
CA GLU A 52 1.80 -7.62 6.73
C GLU A 52 1.24 -7.62 5.29
N TYR A 53 0.79 -8.76 4.77
CA TYR A 53 0.11 -8.84 3.47
C TYR A 53 -1.22 -8.06 3.45
N LEU A 54 -1.98 -8.04 4.54
CA LEU A 54 -3.20 -7.24 4.65
C LEU A 54 -2.90 -5.73 4.62
N LYS A 55 -1.79 -5.27 5.22
CA LYS A 55 -1.35 -3.87 5.11
C LYS A 55 -1.00 -3.50 3.66
N VAL A 56 -0.39 -4.42 2.91
CA VAL A 56 -0.14 -4.23 1.48
C VAL A 56 -1.46 -4.04 0.73
N LEU A 57 -2.48 -4.85 1.03
CA LEU A 57 -3.80 -4.74 0.41
C LEU A 57 -4.59 -3.49 0.83
N GLN A 58 -4.29 -2.90 2.00
CA GLN A 58 -4.84 -1.60 2.39
C GLN A 58 -4.25 -0.44 1.56
N ILE A 59 -3.00 -0.55 1.12
CA ILE A 59 -2.33 0.47 0.30
C ILE A 59 -2.62 0.25 -1.18
N ASP A 60 -2.54 -0.99 -1.63
CA ASP A 60 -2.83 -1.43 -2.98
C ASP A 60 -3.75 -2.65 -2.93
N SER A 61 -5.04 -2.36 -2.98
CA SER A 61 -6.11 -3.36 -3.00
C SER A 61 -6.12 -4.23 -4.25
N GLY A 62 -5.26 -3.96 -5.26
CA GLY A 62 -5.11 -4.76 -6.46
C GLY A 62 -3.87 -5.65 -6.47
N ASN A 63 -3.11 -5.72 -5.37
CA ASN A 63 -1.84 -6.43 -5.35
C ASN A 63 -2.02 -7.95 -5.47
N ALA A 64 -1.80 -8.48 -6.67
CA ALA A 64 -1.93 -9.89 -6.99
C ALA A 64 -1.05 -10.82 -6.12
N VAL A 65 0.16 -10.38 -5.76
CA VAL A 65 1.08 -11.17 -4.93
C VAL A 65 0.51 -11.34 -3.53
N ALA A 66 0.01 -10.25 -2.94
CA ALA A 66 -0.57 -10.29 -1.60
C ALA A 66 -1.81 -11.19 -1.55
N TYR A 67 -2.69 -11.13 -2.57
CA TYR A 67 -3.82 -12.04 -2.67
C TYR A 67 -3.41 -13.51 -2.81
N ALA A 68 -2.47 -13.80 -3.71
CA ALA A 68 -2.02 -15.17 -3.93
C ALA A 68 -1.42 -15.78 -2.67
N ARG A 69 -0.61 -14.99 -1.93
CA ARG A 69 0.02 -15.41 -0.67
C ARG A 69 -0.98 -15.60 0.45
N CYS A 70 -1.92 -14.66 0.64
CA CYS A 70 -3.04 -14.82 1.58
C CYS A 70 -3.87 -16.06 1.27
N GLY A 71 -4.20 -16.29 -0.01
CA GLY A 71 -4.94 -17.47 -0.46
C GLY A 71 -4.19 -18.76 -0.14
N ALA A 72 -2.89 -18.83 -0.43
CA ALA A 72 -2.06 -19.99 -0.11
C ALA A 72 -2.02 -20.29 1.40
N MET A 73 -1.89 -19.27 2.24
CA MET A 73 -1.91 -19.44 3.70
C MET A 73 -3.29 -19.86 4.22
N TRP A 74 -4.37 -19.38 3.60
CA TRP A 74 -5.73 -19.81 3.97
C TRP A 74 -6.03 -21.25 3.56
N THR A 75 -5.48 -21.71 2.44
CA THR A 75 -5.60 -23.13 2.05
C THR A 75 -4.79 -24.04 2.96
N ASP A 76 -3.63 -23.58 3.44
CA ASP A 76 -2.76 -24.34 4.35
C ASP A 76 -3.38 -24.51 5.75
N GLU A 77 -3.97 -23.45 6.30
CA GLU A 77 -4.58 -23.52 7.63
C GLU A 77 -5.88 -24.34 7.71
N GLY A 78 -6.45 -24.75 6.56
CA GLY A 78 -7.66 -25.59 6.52
C GLY A 78 -8.89 -24.96 7.18
N VAL A 79 -8.85 -23.68 7.57
CA VAL A 79 -9.97 -22.97 8.19
C VAL A 79 -10.92 -22.46 7.11
N PRO A 80 -12.16 -22.98 7.03
CA PRO A 80 -13.15 -22.43 6.13
C PRO A 80 -13.57 -21.05 6.68
N LEU A 81 -13.28 -19.97 5.93
CA LEU A 81 -13.96 -18.67 6.00
C LEU A 81 -14.52 -18.28 7.39
N ARG A 82 -13.71 -18.28 8.45
CA ARG A 82 -14.19 -17.84 9.77
C ARG A 82 -13.50 -16.55 10.16
N GLY A 83 -14.20 -15.45 9.89
CA GLY A 83 -13.82 -14.15 10.44
C GLY A 83 -13.96 -12.96 9.52
N ALA A 84 -14.90 -12.96 8.58
CA ALA A 84 -15.53 -11.70 8.19
C ALA A 84 -16.26 -11.13 9.42
N ARG A 85 -15.52 -10.59 10.39
CA ARG A 85 -16.08 -9.71 11.39
C ARG A 85 -16.17 -8.34 10.73
N PHE A 86 -17.19 -8.21 9.89
CA PHE A 86 -17.84 -6.92 9.73
C PHE A 86 -18.51 -6.63 11.08
N SER A 87 -17.82 -5.90 11.96
CA SER A 87 -18.44 -5.23 13.09
C SER A 87 -18.10 -3.76 13.01
#